data_AF-A0A358CY78-F1
#
_entry.id   AF-A0A358CY78-F1
#
_cell.length_a   1.000
_cell.length_b   1.000
_cell.length_c   1.000
_cell.angle_alpha   90.00
_cell.angle_beta   90.00
_cell.angle_gamma   90.00
#
_symmetry.space_group_name_H-M   'P 1'
#
loop_
_entity.id
_entity.type
_entity.pdbx_description
1 polymer ?
#
loop_
_entity_poly.entity_id
_entity_poly.type
_entity_poly.pdbx_seq_one_letter_code
_entity_poly.pdbx_strand_id
1 'polypeptide(L)'
;GYRLVELLKQGLNSPMPVEEQVVSIYTGTNGHLDDLPVEDVQRFEAELLENMKTRHSGLLDEIRSTGVLPEDQVKAAVESFKATFQASVEADTSGGEG
;
A
#
# COMPACT_ATOMS: atom_id res chain seq x y z
N GLY A 1 9.38 -3.61 10.47
CA GLY A 1 10.85 -3.67 10.31
C GLY A 1 11.24 -4.16 8.91
N TYR A 2 11.26 -5.47 8.69
CA TYR A 2 11.65 -6.09 7.41
C TYR A 2 10.80 -5.65 6.20
N ARG A 3 9.49 -5.45 6.39
CA ARG A 3 8.57 -5.03 5.32
C ARG A 3 8.83 -3.61 4.81
N LEU A 4 9.23 -2.70 5.70
CA LEU A 4 9.65 -1.35 5.31
C LEU A 4 10.93 -1.39 4.48
N VAL A 5 11.88 -2.27 4.85
CA VAL A 5 13.09 -2.49 4.05
C VAL A 5 12.75 -3.07 2.69
N GLU A 6 11.79 -3.99 2.61
CA GLU A 6 11.34 -4.58 1.33
C GLU A 6 10.65 -3.55 0.43
N LEU A 7 9.81 -2.68 0.99
CA LEU A 7 9.15 -1.58 0.28
C LEU A 7 10.15 -0.54 -0.23
N LEU A 8 11.24 -0.31 0.50
CA LEU A 8 12.31 0.60 0.09
C LEU A 8 13.27 0.00 -0.95
N LYS A 9 13.19 -1.30 -1.25
CA LYS A 9 13.93 -1.91 -2.37
C LYS A 9 13.27 -1.53 -3.69
N GLN A 10 13.40 -0.26 -4.07
CA GLN A 10 13.05 0.20 -5.41
C GLN A 10 13.89 -0.57 -6.43
N GLY A 11 13.22 -1.19 -7.42
CA GLY A 11 13.90 -1.72 -8.60
C GLY A 11 14.65 -0.58 -9.33
N LEU A 12 15.86 -0.86 -9.81
CA LEU A 12 16.66 0.11 -10.55
C LEU A 12 15.84 0.69 -11.73
N ASN A 13 15.72 2.02 -11.84
CA ASN A 13 15.11 2.79 -12.95
C ASN A 13 13.58 2.99 -13.00
N SER A 14 12.85 2.95 -11.88
CA SER A 14 11.43 3.36 -11.89
C SER A 14 11.22 4.67 -11.10
N PRO A 15 11.28 5.85 -11.75
CA PRO A 15 10.92 7.09 -11.06
C PRO A 15 9.43 7.07 -10.70
N MET A 16 9.14 6.94 -9.41
CA MET A 16 7.78 7.00 -8.87
C MET A 16 7.36 8.47 -8.64
N PRO A 17 6.16 8.90 -9.05
CA PRO A 17 5.62 10.22 -8.70
C PRO A 17 5.53 10.43 -7.19
N VAL A 18 5.62 11.68 -6.73
CA VAL A 18 5.68 11.99 -5.28
C VAL A 18 4.42 11.52 -4.58
N GLU A 19 3.25 11.77 -5.17
CA GLU A 19 1.95 11.34 -4.67
C GLU A 19 1.86 9.82 -4.47
N GLU A 20 2.44 9.03 -5.38
CA GLU A 20 2.52 7.57 -5.25
C GLU A 20 3.51 7.15 -4.17
N GLN A 21 4.67 7.83 -4.07
CA GLN A 21 5.64 7.58 -3.01
C GLN A 21 5.04 7.85 -1.63
N VAL A 22 4.26 8.91 -1.47
CA VAL A 22 3.59 9.23 -0.20
C VAL A 22 2.64 8.10 0.20
N VAL A 23 1.83 7.60 -0.74
CA VAL A 23 0.89 6.49 -0.47
C VAL A 23 1.63 5.20 -0.11
N SER A 24 2.70 4.87 -0.83
CA SER A 24 3.53 3.69 -0.54
C SER A 24 4.15 3.76 0.87
N ILE A 25 4.78 4.89 1.20
CA ILE A 25 5.40 5.11 2.52
C ILE A 25 4.33 5.05 3.61
N TYR A 26 3.20 5.75 3.44
CA TYR A 26 2.08 5.73 4.40
C TYR A 26 1.62 4.29 4.67
N THR A 27 1.44 3.50 3.62
CA THR A 27 1.01 2.10 3.72
C THR A 27 2.03 1.26 4.50
N GLY A 28 3.32 1.46 4.25
CA GLY A 28 4.40 0.78 4.94
C GLY A 28 4.58 1.19 6.41
N THR A 29 4.35 2.46 6.76
CA THR A 29 4.55 2.97 8.13
C THR A 29 3.35 2.75 9.04
N ASN A 30 2.13 2.67 8.48
CA ASN A 30 0.88 2.50 9.25
C ASN A 30 0.50 1.03 9.46
N GLY A 31 1.40 0.08 9.20
CA GLY A 31 1.18 -1.34 9.48
C GLY A 31 0.20 -2.03 8.53
N HIS A 32 -0.19 -1.39 7.43
CA HIS A 32 -1.13 -2.00 6.46
C HIS A 32 -0.56 -3.24 5.75
N LEU A 33 0.75 -3.46 5.84
CA LEU A 33 1.47 -4.59 5.24
C LEU A 33 1.83 -5.69 6.26
N ASP A 34 1.48 -5.54 7.53
CA ASP A 34 2.01 -6.40 8.61
C ASP A 34 1.45 -7.82 8.67
N ASP A 35 0.35 -8.06 7.98
CA ASP A 35 -0.31 -9.36 7.79
C ASP A 35 0.03 -10.00 6.43
N LEU A 36 0.76 -9.29 5.56
CA LEU A 36 1.17 -9.82 4.27
C LEU A 36 2.46 -10.64 4.38
N PRO A 37 2.56 -11.75 3.61
CA PRO A 37 3.82 -12.41 3.32
C PRO A 37 4.82 -11.42 2.70
N VAL A 38 6.09 -11.52 3.07
CA VAL A 38 7.13 -10.57 2.58
C VAL A 38 7.26 -10.60 1.06
N GLU A 39 7.07 -11.76 0.44
CA GLU A 39 7.08 -11.93 -1.02
C GLU A 39 5.95 -11.18 -1.74
N ASP A 40 4.83 -10.92 -1.05
CA ASP A 40 3.68 -10.23 -1.61
C ASP A 40 3.75 -8.71 -1.44
N VAL A 41 4.67 -8.20 -0.63
CA VAL A 41 4.75 -6.75 -0.32
C VAL A 41 4.93 -5.92 -1.60
N GLN A 42 5.82 -6.35 -2.50
CA GLN A 42 6.06 -5.63 -3.76
C GLN A 42 4.86 -5.74 -4.72
N ARG A 43 4.20 -6.90 -4.76
CA ARG A 43 2.99 -7.10 -5.58
C ARG A 43 1.85 -6.22 -5.07
N PHE A 44 1.63 -6.21 -3.76
CA PHE A 44 0.63 -5.39 -3.10
C PHE A 44 0.86 -3.90 -3.38
N GLU A 45 2.09 -3.41 -3.25
CA GLU A 45 2.42 -2.01 -3.55
C GLU A 45 2.08 -1.67 -5.00
N ALA A 46 2.54 -2.49 -5.97
CA ALA A 46 2.29 -2.25 -7.38
C ALA A 46 0.79 -2.21 -7.72
N GLU A 47 0.03 -3.18 -7.21
CA GLU A 47 -1.41 -3.26 -7.46
C GLU A 47 -2.20 -2.17 -6.72
N LEU A 48 -1.78 -1.79 -5.50
CA LEU A 48 -2.36 -0.68 -4.77
C LEU A 48 -2.18 0.63 -5.55
N LEU A 49 -0.97 0.89 -6.05
CA LEU A 49 -0.70 2.10 -6.82
C LEU A 49 -1.51 2.14 -8.13
N GLU A 50 -1.67 1.00 -8.81
CA GLU A 50 -2.55 0.88 -9.98
C GLU A 50 -4.03 1.15 -9.61
N ASN A 51 -4.50 0.61 -8.48
CA ASN A 51 -5.83 0.88 -7.96
C ASN A 51 -6.04 2.38 -7.65
N MET A 52 -5.05 3.01 -7.02
CA MET A 52 -5.09 4.44 -6.74
C MET A 52 -5.15 5.28 -8.01
N LYS A 53 -4.37 4.92 -9.05
CA LYS A 53 -4.43 5.60 -10.36
C LYS A 53 -5.79 5.46 -11.05
N THR A 54 -6.39 4.28 -10.96
CA THR A 54 -7.61 3.96 -11.72
C THR A 54 -8.89 4.38 -11.00
N ARG A 55 -8.92 4.32 -9.66
CA ARG A 55 -10.12 4.55 -8.85
C ARG A 55 -10.04 5.78 -7.95
N HIS A 56 -8.84 6.25 -7.63
CA HIS A 56 -8.59 7.34 -6.69
C HIS A 56 -7.64 8.40 -7.28
N SER A 57 -7.67 8.62 -8.61
CA SER A 57 -6.79 9.59 -9.28
C SER A 57 -6.92 11.00 -8.71
N GLY A 58 -8.14 11.43 -8.38
CA GLY A 58 -8.37 12.72 -7.73
C GLY A 58 -7.69 12.85 -6.37
N LEU A 59 -7.52 11.75 -5.64
CA LEU A 59 -6.80 11.73 -4.37
C LEU A 59 -5.29 11.88 -4.58
N LEU A 60 -4.75 11.24 -5.60
CA LEU A 60 -3.35 11.42 -6.02
C LEU A 60 -3.08 12.86 -6.49
N ASP A 61 -4.01 13.44 -7.26
CA ASP A 61 -3.92 14.83 -7.72
C ASP A 61 -3.99 15.83 -6.54
N GLU A 62 -4.83 15.56 -5.53
CA GLU A 62 -4.92 16.37 -4.31
C GLU A 62 -3.60 16.35 -3.55
N ILE A 63 -3.02 15.17 -3.32
CA ILE A 63 -1.71 15.01 -2.66
C ILE A 63 -0.63 15.78 -3.43
N ARG A 64 -0.60 15.61 -4.76
CA ARG A 64 0.37 16.29 -5.62
C ARG A 64 0.24 17.81 -5.58
N SER A 65 -0.99 18.32 -5.58
CA SER A 65 -1.25 19.76 -5.70
C SER A 65 -1.12 20.49 -4.36
N THR A 66 -1.52 19.85 -3.27
CA THR A 66 -1.55 20.46 -1.93
C THR A 66 -0.30 20.13 -1.11
N GLY A 67 0.38 19.03 -1.41
CA GLY A 67 1.44 18.48 -0.58
C GLY A 67 0.94 17.91 0.75
N VAL A 68 -0.38 17.83 0.95
CA VAL A 68 -1.02 17.31 2.17
C VAL A 68 -1.53 15.91 1.88
N LEU A 69 -1.32 15.00 2.84
CA LEU A 69 -1.89 13.66 2.80
C LEU A 69 -3.27 13.67 3.48
N PRO A 70 -4.38 13.49 2.75
CA PRO A 70 -5.70 13.27 3.35
C PRO A 70 -5.76 11.86 3.94
N GLU A 71 -5.20 11.70 5.15
CA GLU A 71 -4.97 10.41 5.81
C GLU A 71 -6.23 9.52 5.86
N ASP A 72 -7.38 10.07 6.26
CA ASP A 72 -8.63 9.30 6.36
C ASP A 72 -9.08 8.70 5.01
N GLN A 73 -8.93 9.46 3.93
CA GLN A 73 -9.30 9.02 2.58
C GLN A 73 -8.33 7.96 2.05
N VAL A 74 -7.03 8.18 2.25
CA VAL A 74 -5.99 7.22 1.84
C VAL A 74 -6.13 5.92 2.63
N LYS A 75 -6.36 6.00 3.94
CA LYS A 75 -6.64 4.84 4.78
C LYS A 75 -7.81 4.03 4.24
N ALA A 76 -8.95 4.68 3.98
CA ALA A 76 -10.13 4.01 3.47
C ALA A 76 -9.88 3.34 2.10
N ALA A 77 -9.12 3.99 1.21
CA ALA A 77 -8.74 3.43 -0.08
C ALA A 77 -7.83 2.20 0.07
N VAL A 78 -6.80 2.28 0.93
CA VAL A 78 -5.88 1.18 1.22
C VAL A 78 -6.61 -0.01 1.84
N GLU A 79 -7.46 0.22 2.84
CA GLU A 79 -8.25 -0.84 3.49
C GLU A 79 -9.22 -1.49 2.50
N SER A 80 -9.90 -0.70 1.65
CA SER A 80 -10.80 -1.20 0.62
C SER A 80 -10.06 -2.04 -0.41
N PHE A 81 -8.88 -1.60 -0.86
CA PHE A 81 -8.05 -2.38 -1.78
C PHE A 81 -7.57 -3.67 -1.14
N LYS A 82 -7.07 -3.59 0.10
CA LYS A 82 -6.54 -4.73 0.85
C LYS A 82 -7.58 -5.83 1.05
N ALA A 83 -8.85 -5.47 1.31
CA ALA A 83 -9.94 -6.43 1.39
C ALA A 83 -10.20 -7.22 0.08
N THR A 84 -9.74 -6.69 -1.06
CA THR A 84 -9.83 -7.35 -2.37
C THR A 84 -8.54 -8.05 -2.80
N PHE A 85 -7.42 -7.78 -2.12
CA PHE A 85 -6.13 -8.36 -2.45
C PHE A 85 -6.03 -9.79 -1.94
N GLN A 86 -5.62 -10.72 -2.81
CA GLN A 86 -5.37 -12.11 -2.45
C GLN A 86 -3.87 -12.31 -2.27
N ALA A 87 -3.44 -12.58 -1.03
CA ALA A 87 -2.05 -12.94 -0.74
C ALA A 87 -1.76 -14.36 -1.27
N SER A 88 -0.50 -14.62 -1.62
CA SER A 88 -0.01 -15.88 -2.19
C SER A 88 -0.07 -17.05 -1.21
N VAL A 89 -0.15 -16.75 0.09
CA VAL A 89 -0.42 -17.72 1.14
C VAL A 89 -1.68 -17.24 1.83
N GLU A 90 -2.75 -18.03 1.78
CA GLU A 90 -3.98 -17.77 2.53
C GLU A 90 -3.58 -17.38 3.95
N ALA A 91 -3.99 -16.19 4.38
CA ALA A 91 -3.83 -15.77 5.76
C ALA A 91 -4.36 -16.91 6.63
N ASP A 92 -3.47 -17.54 7.39
CA ASP A 92 -3.82 -18.53 8.39
C ASP A 92 -4.62 -17.83 9.48
N THR A 93 -5.90 -17.59 9.20
CA THR A 93 -6.94 -17.36 10.20
C THR A 93 -7.32 -18.72 10.80
N SER A 94 -6.36 -19.36 11.46
CA SER A 94 -6.62 -20.40 12.46
C SER A 94 -5.88 -20.08 13.77
N GLY A 95 -6.42 -19.10 14.48
CA GLY A 95 -6.26 -18.97 15.93
C GLY A 95 -7.61 -18.48 16.45
N GLY A 96 -8.44 -19.26 17.14
CA GLY A 96 -8.08 -20.22 18.17
C GLY A 96 -8.13 -19.50 19.52
N GLU A 97 -9.32 -19.12 19.98
CA GLU A 97 -9.56 -18.77 21.38
C GLU A 97 -10.82 -19.47 21.89
N GLY A 98 -10.60 -20.40 22.83
CA GLY A 98 -11.47 -20.67 23.99
C GLY A 98 -12.76 -21.43 23.78
#